data_AF-A0A7S0Y279-F1
#
_entry.id   AF-A0A7S0Y279-F1
#
_cell.length_a   1.000
_cell.length_b   1.000
_cell.length_c   1.000
_cell.angle_alpha   90.00
_cell.angle_beta   90.00
_cell.angle_gamma   90.00
#
_symmetry.space_group_name_H-M   'P 1'
#
loop_
_entity.id
_entity.type
_entity.pdbx_description
1 polymer ?
#
loop_
_entity_poly.entity_id
_entity_poly.type
_entity_poly.pdbx_seq_one_letter_code
_entity_poly.pdbx_strand_id
1 'polypeptide(L)'
;GSFDGAKEALTKGIANGFLWEKFTTKPHVDSGVMRRVGEIPTPWPCFVIAVRNEIIEAHGPKLKAMLEVLGGVCKDFKTDAASPAYVAQEYKLKPEDAAEWFKTVEWSCSTEQPA
;
A
#
# COMPACT_ATOMS: atom_id res chain seq x y z
N GLY A 1 2.66 -6.31 -15.42
CA GLY A 1 2.90 -5.07 -16.19
C GLY A 1 3.28 -3.98 -15.22
N SER A 2 4.14 -3.04 -15.63
CA SER A 2 4.50 -1.87 -14.82
C SER A 2 3.56 -0.70 -15.12
N PHE A 3 3.55 0.29 -14.23
CA PHE A 3 2.82 1.53 -14.45
C PHE A 3 3.29 2.27 -15.70
N ASP A 4 4.60 2.25 -16.00
CA ASP A 4 5.15 2.87 -17.20
C ASP A 4 4.72 2.16 -18.48
N GLY A 5 4.59 0.83 -18.46
CA GLY A 5 4.02 0.10 -19.58
C GLY A 5 2.54 0.45 -19.81
N ALA A 6 1.78 0.68 -18.74
CA ALA A 6 0.39 1.13 -18.85
C ALA A 6 0.30 2.55 -19.46
N LYS A 7 1.19 3.47 -19.06
CA LYS A 7 1.30 4.81 -19.66
C LYS A 7 1.55 4.73 -21.16
N GLU A 8 2.55 3.96 -21.58
CA GLU A 8 2.92 3.83 -22.98
C GLU A 8 1.80 3.23 -23.83
N ALA A 9 1.13 2.18 -23.33
CA ALA A 9 0.03 1.53 -24.04
C ALA A 9 -1.18 2.47 -24.23
N LEU A 10 -1.48 3.31 -23.24
CA LEU A 10 -2.54 4.32 -23.35
C LEU A 10 -2.17 5.41 -24.36
N THR A 11 -0.95 5.95 -24.30
CA THR A 11 -0.51 7.00 -25.23
C THR A 11 -0.46 6.50 -26.68
N LYS A 12 -0.11 5.22 -26.89
CA LYS A 12 -0.07 4.59 -28.22
C LYS A 12 -1.44 4.07 -28.70
N GLY A 13 -2.51 4.23 -27.91
CA GLY A 13 -3.86 3.75 -28.28
C GLY A 13 -4.00 2.22 -28.30
N ILE A 14 -3.06 1.49 -27.70
CA ILE A 14 -3.07 0.02 -27.62
C ILE A 14 -4.06 -0.45 -26.54
N ALA A 15 -4.22 0.34 -25.47
CA ALA A 15 -5.15 0.07 -24.39
C ALA A 15 -6.18 1.19 -24.26
N ASN A 16 -7.41 0.83 -23.87
CA ASN A 16 -8.49 1.80 -23.62
C ASN A 16 -8.65 2.16 -22.13
N GLY A 17 -8.04 1.40 -21.23
CA GLY A 17 -8.11 1.60 -19.79
C GLY A 17 -7.23 0.58 -19.05
N PHE A 18 -6.95 0.86 -17.79
CA PHE A 18 -6.22 -0.02 -16.88
C PHE A 18 -6.70 0.22 -15.45
N LEU A 19 -6.52 -0.77 -14.58
CA LEU A 19 -6.76 -0.65 -13.15
C LEU A 19 -5.42 -0.47 -12.44
N TRP A 20 -5.35 0.48 -11.51
CA TRP A 20 -4.16 0.72 -10.70
C TRP A 20 -4.56 1.32 -9.35
N GLU A 21 -3.60 1.36 -8.44
CA GLU A 21 -3.78 1.98 -7.14
C GLU A 21 -4.04 3.50 -7.29
N LYS A 22 -4.97 4.02 -6.49
CA LYS A 22 -5.56 5.35 -6.63
C LYS A 22 -4.57 6.47 -6.32
N PHE A 23 -3.83 6.36 -5.22
CA PHE A 23 -2.96 7.42 -4.71
C PHE A 23 -1.66 7.53 -5.52
N THR A 24 -1.11 6.40 -5.96
CA THR A 24 0.05 6.34 -6.86
C THR A 24 -0.24 6.91 -8.25
N THR A 25 -1.49 6.85 -8.72
CA THR A 25 -1.89 7.50 -9.99
C THR A 25 -2.37 8.94 -9.82
N LYS A 26 -2.64 9.39 -8.59
CA LYS A 26 -3.24 10.70 -8.33
C LYS A 26 -2.43 11.88 -8.89
N PRO A 27 -1.08 11.93 -8.80
CA PRO A 27 -0.31 13.01 -9.42
C PRO A 27 -0.52 13.10 -10.94
N HIS A 28 -0.68 11.96 -11.62
CA HIS A 28 -0.92 11.91 -13.06
C HIS A 28 -2.34 12.32 -13.44
N VAL A 29 -3.32 12.01 -12.59
CA VAL A 29 -4.70 12.46 -12.75
C VAL A 29 -4.80 13.97 -12.53
N ASP A 30 -4.21 14.48 -11.46
CA ASP A 30 -4.20 15.90 -11.13
C ASP A 30 -3.48 16.75 -12.20
N SER A 31 -2.45 16.20 -12.86
CA SER A 31 -1.75 16.85 -13.98
C SER A 31 -2.51 16.85 -15.31
N GLY A 32 -3.64 16.14 -15.39
CA GLY A 32 -4.43 15.99 -16.63
C GLY A 32 -3.88 14.96 -17.62
N VAL A 33 -2.75 14.30 -17.33
CA VAL A 33 -2.18 13.24 -18.19
C VAL A 33 -3.08 12.00 -18.23
N MET A 34 -3.81 11.73 -17.15
CA MET A 34 -4.74 10.61 -17.06
C MET A 34 -6.10 11.07 -16.55
N ARG A 35 -7.15 10.32 -16.91
CA ARG A 35 -8.50 10.54 -16.40
C ARG A 35 -8.94 9.32 -15.60
N ARG A 36 -9.35 9.54 -14.35
CA ARG A 36 -9.97 8.49 -13.53
C ARG A 36 -11.42 8.28 -13.97
N VAL A 37 -11.77 7.03 -14.28
CA VAL A 37 -13.14 6.64 -14.71
C VAL A 37 -14.00 6.08 -13.58
N GLY A 38 -13.37 5.57 -12.52
CA GLY A 38 -14.06 4.98 -11.38
C GLY A 38 -13.06 4.43 -10.36
N GLU A 39 -13.60 3.91 -9.25
CA GLU A 39 -12.85 3.28 -8.15
C GLU A 39 -13.60 2.02 -7.73
N ILE A 40 -12.88 0.93 -7.46
CA ILE A 40 -13.45 -0.33 -6.98
C ILE A 40 -12.67 -0.71 -5.71
N PRO A 41 -13.30 -0.75 -4.53
CA PRO A 41 -12.64 -1.20 -3.31
C PRO A 41 -12.42 -2.72 -3.37
N THR A 42 -11.27 -3.18 -2.85
CA THR A 42 -11.03 -4.61 -2.66
C THR A 42 -11.82 -5.11 -1.46
N PRO A 43 -12.54 -6.24 -1.55
CA PRO A 43 -13.36 -6.72 -0.44
C PRO A 43 -12.57 -7.50 0.62
N TRP A 44 -11.26 -7.70 0.42
CA TRP A 44 -10.35 -8.41 1.33
C TRP A 44 -9.10 -7.56 1.65
N PRO A 45 -8.33 -7.90 2.70
CA PRO A 45 -7.08 -7.20 3.03
C PRO A 45 -6.08 -7.21 1.87
N CYS A 46 -5.53 -6.04 1.55
CA CYS A 46 -4.63 -5.86 0.41
C CYS A 46 -3.25 -6.51 0.60
N PHE A 47 -2.82 -6.72 1.85
CA PHE A 47 -1.48 -7.20 2.19
C PHE A 47 -1.54 -8.27 3.29
N VAL A 48 -0.75 -9.32 3.11
CA VAL A 48 -0.60 -10.42 4.06
C VAL A 48 0.87 -10.85 4.16
N ILE A 49 1.27 -11.33 5.32
CA ILE A 49 2.59 -11.96 5.52
C ILE A 49 2.43 -13.46 5.29
N ALA A 50 3.19 -14.02 4.36
CA ALA A 50 3.21 -15.45 4.08
C ALA A 50 4.58 -16.05 4.40
N VAL A 51 4.59 -17.23 5.00
CA VAL A 51 5.81 -17.96 5.38
C VAL A 51 5.68 -19.41 4.93
N ARG A 52 6.78 -20.01 4.47
CA ARG A 52 6.82 -21.44 4.12
C ARG A 52 6.72 -22.31 5.37
N ASN A 53 6.02 -23.44 5.28
CA ASN A 53 5.76 -24.32 6.41
C ASN A 53 7.05 -24.82 7.09
N GLU A 54 8.07 -25.17 6.30
CA GLU A 54 9.33 -25.69 6.85
C GLU A 54 10.06 -24.62 7.69
N ILE A 55 9.88 -23.34 7.35
CA ILE A 55 10.45 -22.22 8.10
C ILE A 55 9.66 -21.97 9.39
N ILE A 56 8.35 -22.17 9.37
CA ILE A 56 7.51 -22.10 10.58
C ILE A 56 7.93 -23.19 11.57
N GLU A 57 8.12 -24.41 11.10
CA GLU A 57 8.56 -25.53 11.93
C GLU A 57 9.98 -25.33 12.48
N ALA A 58 10.92 -24.88 11.64
CA ALA A 58 12.31 -24.70 12.05
C ALA A 58 12.53 -23.44 12.92
N HIS A 59 11.76 -22.37 12.71
CA HIS A 59 12.05 -21.03 13.24
C HIS A 59 10.84 -20.31 13.85
N GLY A 60 9.76 -21.01 14.19
CA GLY A 60 8.53 -20.44 14.77
C GLY A 60 8.74 -19.40 15.88
N PRO A 61 9.56 -19.66 16.92
CA PRO A 61 9.80 -18.67 17.97
C PRO A 61 10.44 -17.37 17.47
N LYS A 62 11.35 -17.45 16.49
CA LYS A 62 12.00 -16.27 15.89
C LYS A 62 11.02 -15.49 15.02
N LEU A 63 10.17 -16.20 14.27
CA LEU A 63 9.10 -15.56 13.48
C LEU A 63 8.14 -14.81 14.38
N LYS A 64 7.74 -15.39 15.52
CA LYS A 64 6.87 -14.73 16.50
C LYS A 64 7.52 -13.45 17.05
N ALA A 65 8.78 -13.52 17.47
CA ALA A 65 9.51 -12.33 17.94
C ALA A 65 9.61 -11.23 16.87
N MET A 66 9.87 -11.60 15.60
CA MET A 66 9.88 -10.65 14.49
C MET A 66 8.51 -9.98 14.30
N LEU A 67 7.41 -10.76 14.36
CA LEU A 67 6.06 -10.24 14.24
C LEU A 67 5.71 -9.30 15.41
N GLU A 68 6.16 -9.59 16.63
CA GLU A 68 5.97 -8.73 17.80
C GLU A 68 6.68 -7.38 17.63
N VAL A 69 7.93 -7.39 17.17
CA VAL A 69 8.68 -6.16 16.85
C VAL A 69 7.97 -5.37 15.74
N LEU A 70 7.53 -6.05 14.68
CA LEU A 70 6.80 -5.42 13.57
C LEU A 70 5.49 -4.80 14.06
N GLY A 71 4.76 -5.47 14.95
CA GLY A 71 3.54 -4.95 15.55
C GLY A 71 3.78 -3.68 16.37
N GLY A 72 4.90 -3.61 17.10
CA GLY A 72 5.34 -2.40 17.79
C GLY A 72 5.60 -1.24 16.83
N VAL A 73 6.46 -1.46 15.84
CA VAL A 73 6.81 -0.44 14.82
C VAL A 73 5.56 0.02 14.05
N CYS A 74 4.64 -0.89 13.75
CA CYS A 74 3.37 -0.59 13.08
C CYS A 74 2.50 0.37 13.92
N LYS A 75 2.39 0.14 15.23
CA LYS A 75 1.65 1.03 16.14
C LYS A 75 2.30 2.41 16.20
N ASP A 76 3.62 2.44 16.38
CA ASP A 76 4.37 3.69 16.46
C ASP A 76 4.17 4.49 15.18
N PHE A 77 4.36 3.86 14.02
CA PHE A 77 4.14 4.49 12.72
C PHE A 77 2.71 4.99 12.54
N LYS A 78 1.70 4.22 12.95
CA LYS A 78 0.28 4.62 12.86
C LYS A 78 -0.05 5.83 13.74
N THR A 79 0.63 6.00 14.87
CA THR A 79 0.36 7.09 15.83
C THR A 79 1.25 8.32 15.66
N ASP A 80 2.38 8.19 14.97
CA ASP A 80 3.31 9.28 14.75
C ASP A 80 2.74 10.30 13.75
N ALA A 81 2.65 11.56 14.18
CA ALA A 81 2.19 12.68 13.37
C ALA A 81 3.13 13.01 12.20
N ALA A 82 4.39 12.56 12.24
CA ALA A 82 5.36 12.74 11.15
C ALA A 82 5.20 11.70 10.02
N SER A 83 4.55 10.56 10.28
CA SER A 83 4.40 9.47 9.30
C SER A 83 3.74 9.89 7.98
N PRO A 84 2.66 10.70 7.96
CA PRO A 84 2.08 11.17 6.70
C PRO A 84 3.06 12.02 5.87
N ALA A 85 3.89 12.84 6.52
CA ALA A 85 4.89 13.66 5.83
C ALA A 85 6.00 12.80 5.23
N TYR A 86 6.44 11.77 5.96
CA TYR A 86 7.38 10.77 5.44
C TYR A 86 6.81 10.06 4.20
N VAL A 87 5.56 9.61 4.25
CA VAL A 87 4.89 8.97 3.10
C VAL A 87 4.79 9.92 1.91
N ALA A 88 4.44 11.19 2.14
CA ALA A 88 4.39 12.20 1.08
C ALA A 88 5.74 12.34 0.36
N GLN A 89 6.84 12.39 1.13
CA GLN A 89 8.19 12.52 0.59
C GLN A 89 8.61 11.27 -0.21
N GLU A 90 8.47 10.08 0.38
CA GLU A 90 8.92 8.83 -0.25
C GLU A 90 8.16 8.53 -1.55
N TYR A 91 6.84 8.75 -1.55
CA TYR A 91 5.98 8.45 -2.69
C TYR A 91 5.72 9.66 -3.59
N LYS A 92 6.35 10.81 -3.32
CA LYS A 92 6.20 12.07 -4.07
C LYS A 92 4.73 12.48 -4.21
N LEU A 93 3.97 12.30 -3.15
CA LEU A 93 2.57 12.70 -3.05
C LEU A 93 2.47 14.11 -2.48
N LYS A 94 1.36 14.80 -2.73
CA LYS A 94 1.07 16.03 -2.01
C LYS A 94 0.83 15.71 -0.52
N PRO A 95 1.26 16.55 0.42
CA PRO A 95 1.04 16.32 1.85
C PRO A 95 -0.43 16.06 2.20
N GLU A 96 -1.35 16.78 1.55
CA GLU A 96 -2.79 16.61 1.75
C GLU A 96 -3.28 15.21 1.33
N ASP A 97 -2.79 14.71 0.20
CA ASP A 97 -3.17 13.39 -0.35
C ASP A 97 -2.61 12.26 0.50
N ALA A 98 -1.38 12.41 0.99
CA ALA A 98 -0.76 11.45 1.90
C ALA A 98 -1.51 11.42 3.24
N ALA A 99 -1.94 12.58 3.75
CA ALA A 99 -2.76 12.66 4.96
C ALA A 99 -4.15 12.05 4.78
N GLU A 100 -4.77 12.20 3.60
CA GLU A 100 -6.04 11.53 3.28
C GLU A 100 -5.83 10.01 3.21
N TRP A 101 -4.82 9.55 2.47
CA TRP A 101 -4.46 8.14 2.38
C TRP A 101 -4.30 7.53 3.76
N PHE A 102 -3.51 8.18 4.64
CA PHE A 102 -3.20 7.70 5.98
C PHE A 102 -4.44 7.50 6.87
N LYS A 103 -5.52 8.26 6.64
CA LYS A 103 -6.80 8.11 7.35
C LYS A 103 -7.64 6.94 6.85
N THR A 104 -7.39 6.47 5.64
CA THR A 104 -8.19 5.42 4.97
C THR A 104 -7.60 4.03 5.10
N VAL A 105 -6.29 3.94 5.28
CA VAL A 105 -5.60 2.65 5.41
C VAL A 105 -5.75 2.13 6.84
N GLU A 106 -6.05 0.84 6.94
CA GLU A 106 -6.10 0.12 8.21
C GLU A 106 -4.99 -0.93 8.24
N TRP A 107 -4.33 -1.02 9.39
CA TRP A 107 -3.20 -1.91 9.60
C TRP A 107 -3.51 -2.88 10.73
N SER A 108 -3.22 -4.16 10.49
CA SER A 108 -3.16 -5.14 11.56
C SER A 108 -1.80 -5.04 12.25
N CYS A 109 -1.73 -4.26 13.33
CA CYS A 109 -0.53 -4.15 14.16
C CYS A 109 -0.52 -5.16 15.33
N SER A 110 -1.42 -6.15 15.31
CA SER A 110 -1.44 -7.26 16.28
C SER A 110 -0.88 -8.53 15.65
N THR A 111 -0.27 -9.35 16.49
CA THR A 111 0.32 -10.66 16.13
C THR A 111 -0.67 -11.81 16.25
N GLU A 112 -1.92 -11.52 16.61
CA GLU A 112 -2.94 -12.54 16.81
C GLU A 112 -3.45 -13.03 15.46
N GLN A 113 -3.33 -14.33 15.21
CA GLN A 113 -4.03 -14.96 14.10
C GLN A 113 -5.53 -14.99 14.44
N PRO A 114 -6.42 -14.63 13.50
CA PRO A 114 -7.83 -14.96 13.67
C PRO A 114 -7.96 -16.49 13.82
N ALA A 115 -8.73 -16.92 14.81
CA ALA A 115 -9.01 -18.32 15.13
C ALA A 115 -9.67 -19.07 13.97
#